data_AF-A0A959E944-F1
#
_entry.id   AF-A0A959E944-F1
#
_cell.length_a   1.000
_cell.length_b   1.000
_cell.length_c   1.000
_cell.angle_alpha   90.00
_cell.angle_beta   90.00
_cell.angle_gamma   90.00
#
_symmetry.space_group_name_H-M   'P 1'
#
loop_
_entity.id
_entity.type
_entity.pdbx_description
1 polymer ?
#
loop_
_entity_poly.entity_id
_entity_poly.type
_entity_poly.pdbx_seq_one_letter_code
_entity_poly.pdbx_strand_id
1 'polypeptide(L)'
;MRRTILLLAALFCLSLSPSAQQKRVLLEKYTSAFCGACPNAHLIAEELAASYPELTLAFHHSSVDGMANPYSTEWRSGFGLLGTPMGIVGRSGPAANQIAAQPQQWEARILEQLNEPAYVGLELQGSYNPFSRALALDISCAFTERPPAGELRLNLMVTEDSVIHAGYGFDQSNYFNEVEGHPLFGLGQPIYFYPHHHVVREIADGAWGTPDVFPELPEIGQVYSHHYDYFVPWNWDQKKIKVIVFVSLYSENNPMQRKVLNVIEQPLPGLLTTAAESPASDSQTLRVFPNPATEQLHLTVPEYTRLVELHTPSGRVVYSHALSPGIQQIDVSGLAGGLYLVRAETRTGVQVQKVIIQGR
;
A
#
# COMPACT_ATOMS: atom_id res chain seq x y z
N MET A 1 42.44 36.97 -19.68
CA MET A 1 40.97 37.12 -19.54
C MET A 1 40.39 35.84 -18.98
N ARG A 2 40.15 35.75 -17.67
CA ARG A 2 39.47 34.61 -17.03
C ARG A 2 37.96 34.81 -17.22
N ARG A 3 37.32 33.91 -17.96
CA ARG A 3 35.86 33.88 -18.12
C ARG A 3 35.25 33.22 -16.89
N THR A 4 34.67 34.04 -16.02
CA THR A 4 33.84 33.59 -14.90
C THR A 4 32.51 33.09 -15.49
N ILE A 5 32.26 31.79 -15.41
CA ILE A 5 30.96 31.20 -15.76
C ILE A 5 30.05 31.44 -14.55
N LEU A 6 29.11 32.38 -14.68
CA LEU A 6 27.99 32.52 -13.75
C LEU A 6 27.05 31.34 -13.98
N LEU A 7 27.09 30.36 -13.08
CA LEU A 7 26.00 29.39 -12.93
C LEU A 7 24.80 30.15 -12.36
N LEU A 8 23.82 30.47 -13.22
CA LEU A 8 22.47 30.76 -12.76
C LEU A 8 21.92 29.46 -12.16
N ALA A 9 21.92 29.37 -10.83
CA ALA A 9 21.05 28.42 -10.14
C ALA A 9 19.61 28.92 -10.35
N ALA A 10 18.90 28.33 -11.30
CA ALA A 10 17.46 28.50 -11.39
C ALA A 10 16.86 27.89 -10.13
N LEU A 11 16.39 28.73 -9.19
CA LEU A 11 15.45 28.28 -8.16
C LEU A 11 14.18 27.84 -8.90
N PHE A 12 14.09 26.57 -9.24
CA PHE A 12 12.84 25.93 -9.58
C PHE A 12 12.07 25.82 -8.26
N CYS A 13 11.26 26.83 -7.97
CA CYS A 13 10.25 26.73 -6.93
C CYS A 13 9.21 25.73 -7.46
N LEU A 14 9.37 24.44 -7.17
CA LEU A 14 8.33 23.44 -7.43
C LEU A 14 7.14 23.79 -6.53
N SER A 15 6.22 24.58 -7.05
CA SER A 15 4.93 24.78 -6.42
C SER A 15 4.06 23.55 -6.70
N LEU A 16 3.53 22.94 -5.64
CA LEU A 16 2.52 21.89 -5.74
C LEU A 16 1.33 22.37 -6.59
N SER A 17 0.72 21.44 -7.33
CA SER A 17 -0.50 21.73 -8.08
C SER A 17 -1.66 22.15 -7.14
N PRO A 18 -2.63 22.96 -7.59
CA PRO A 18 -3.79 23.34 -6.77
C PRO A 18 -4.59 22.15 -6.24
N SER A 19 -4.67 21.05 -7.01
CA SER A 19 -5.31 19.79 -6.59
C SER A 19 -4.60 19.15 -5.38
N ALA A 20 -3.27 19.27 -5.33
CA ALA A 20 -2.48 18.75 -4.22
C ALA A 20 -2.77 19.50 -2.90
N GLN A 21 -3.37 20.71 -2.94
CA GLN A 21 -3.64 21.53 -1.76
C GLN A 21 -5.10 21.43 -1.25
N GLN A 22 -5.94 20.59 -1.85
CA GLN A 22 -7.32 20.37 -1.41
C GLN A 22 -7.38 19.49 -0.15
N LYS A 23 -8.26 19.83 0.80
CA LYS A 23 -8.53 18.96 1.96
C LYS A 23 -9.27 17.71 1.49
N ARG A 24 -8.70 16.55 1.78
CA ARG A 24 -9.31 15.24 1.54
C ARG A 24 -9.46 14.47 2.83
N VAL A 25 -10.36 13.50 2.84
CA VAL A 25 -10.74 12.74 4.04
C VAL A 25 -10.58 11.26 3.78
N LEU A 26 -10.04 10.55 4.76
CA LEU A 26 -9.95 9.09 4.75
C LEU A 26 -11.01 8.50 5.68
N LEU A 27 -11.82 7.57 5.17
CA LEU A 27 -12.66 6.67 5.97
C LEU A 27 -12.03 5.26 5.96
N GLU A 28 -11.50 4.87 7.11
CA GLU A 28 -11.02 3.52 7.38
C GLU A 28 -12.17 2.70 7.97
N LYS A 29 -12.78 1.82 7.18
CA LYS A 29 -13.85 0.93 7.65
C LYS A 29 -13.27 -0.40 8.12
N TYR A 30 -13.69 -0.87 9.28
CA TYR A 30 -13.34 -2.18 9.82
C TYR A 30 -14.51 -3.13 9.64
N THR A 31 -14.25 -4.25 8.96
CA THR A 31 -15.26 -5.17 8.45
C THR A 31 -14.87 -6.63 8.65
N SER A 32 -15.82 -7.54 8.39
CA SER A 32 -15.56 -8.97 8.33
C SER A 32 -16.52 -9.66 7.35
N ALA A 33 -16.04 -10.69 6.65
CA ALA A 33 -16.87 -11.61 5.88
C ALA A 33 -17.94 -12.29 6.75
N PHE A 34 -17.69 -12.47 8.05
CA PHE A 34 -18.66 -13.11 8.95
C PHE A 34 -19.68 -12.13 9.57
N CYS A 35 -19.56 -10.84 9.28
CA CYS A 35 -20.39 -9.79 9.86
C CYS A 35 -21.64 -9.52 8.98
N GLY A 36 -22.82 -9.94 9.45
CA GLY A 36 -24.07 -9.81 8.69
C GLY A 36 -24.53 -8.38 8.39
N ALA A 37 -24.12 -7.41 9.20
CA ALA A 37 -24.44 -5.99 8.99
C ALA A 37 -23.43 -5.26 8.09
N CYS A 38 -22.25 -5.85 7.87
CA CYS A 38 -21.15 -5.20 7.16
C CYS A 38 -21.42 -4.91 5.68
N PRO A 39 -22.19 -5.72 4.93
CA PRO A 39 -22.59 -5.41 3.55
C PRO A 39 -23.36 -4.11 3.42
N ASN A 40 -24.32 -3.86 4.31
CA ASN A 40 -25.05 -2.59 4.28
C ASN A 40 -24.14 -1.40 4.62
N ALA A 41 -23.17 -1.61 5.52
CA ALA A 41 -22.15 -0.61 5.80
C ALA A 41 -21.15 -0.41 4.64
N HIS A 42 -20.99 -1.39 3.71
CA HIS A 42 -20.30 -1.13 2.43
C HIS A 42 -21.14 -0.16 1.59
N LEU A 43 -22.43 -0.45 1.40
CA LEU A 43 -23.33 0.41 0.60
C LEU A 43 -23.35 1.86 1.09
N ILE A 44 -23.44 2.08 2.40
CA ILE A 44 -23.40 3.42 2.99
C ILE A 44 -22.06 4.12 2.70
N ALA A 45 -20.93 3.42 2.82
CA ALA A 45 -19.62 4.01 2.54
C ALA A 45 -19.48 4.41 1.06
N GLU A 46 -19.94 3.57 0.14
CA GLU A 46 -19.95 3.86 -1.31
C GLU A 46 -20.86 5.06 -1.65
N GLU A 47 -22.05 5.14 -1.05
CA GLU A 47 -22.96 6.28 -1.23
C GLU A 47 -22.33 7.59 -0.74
N LEU A 48 -21.60 7.55 0.38
CA LEU A 48 -20.86 8.70 0.89
C LEU A 48 -19.71 9.06 -0.04
N ALA A 49 -18.93 8.10 -0.55
CA ALA A 49 -17.85 8.39 -1.49
C ALA A 49 -18.37 8.96 -2.83
N ALA A 50 -19.56 8.54 -3.27
CA ALA A 50 -20.23 9.14 -4.42
C ALA A 50 -20.69 10.59 -4.17
N SER A 51 -21.10 10.90 -2.94
CA SER A 51 -21.57 12.24 -2.53
C SER A 51 -20.42 13.21 -2.21
N TYR A 52 -19.27 12.68 -1.78
CA TYR A 52 -18.11 13.45 -1.35
C TYR A 52 -16.85 13.00 -2.12
N PRO A 53 -16.55 13.61 -3.29
CA PRO A 53 -15.42 13.22 -4.15
C PRO A 53 -14.03 13.32 -3.48
N GLU A 54 -13.93 14.06 -2.38
CA GLU A 54 -12.74 14.18 -1.55
C GLU A 54 -12.57 13.02 -0.54
N LEU A 55 -13.55 12.13 -0.44
CA LEU A 55 -13.53 10.97 0.44
C LEU A 55 -12.79 9.79 -0.21
N THR A 56 -11.79 9.30 0.49
CA THR A 56 -11.07 8.06 0.19
C THR A 56 -11.55 6.95 1.11
N LEU A 57 -11.79 5.76 0.56
CA LEU A 57 -12.24 4.58 1.31
C LEU A 57 -11.13 3.54 1.43
N ALA A 58 -10.97 2.98 2.63
CA ALA A 58 -10.07 1.86 2.91
C ALA A 58 -10.75 0.85 3.85
N PHE A 59 -10.93 -0.40 3.41
CA PHE A 59 -11.64 -1.43 4.18
C PHE A 59 -10.66 -2.46 4.76
N HIS A 60 -10.57 -2.45 6.09
CA HIS A 60 -9.75 -3.32 6.91
C HIS A 60 -10.54 -4.57 7.30
N HIS A 61 -10.12 -5.72 6.75
CA HIS A 61 -10.72 -7.01 7.07
C HIS A 61 -10.16 -7.58 8.38
N SER A 62 -11.06 -8.16 9.18
CA SER A 62 -10.71 -8.80 10.46
C SER A 62 -9.78 -9.99 10.27
N SER A 63 -8.99 -10.35 11.29
CA SER A 63 -7.98 -11.42 11.23
C SER A 63 -8.52 -12.82 10.93
N VAL A 64 -9.84 -13.02 10.96
CA VAL A 64 -10.48 -14.30 10.59
C VAL A 64 -10.85 -14.39 9.11
N ASP A 65 -10.79 -13.28 8.38
CA ASP A 65 -11.11 -13.23 6.95
C ASP A 65 -9.92 -13.69 6.10
N GLY A 66 -10.20 -14.24 4.92
CA GLY A 66 -9.16 -14.61 3.95
C GLY A 66 -8.49 -13.41 3.27
N MET A 67 -8.95 -12.19 3.58
CA MET A 67 -8.46 -10.91 3.07
C MET A 67 -7.72 -10.09 4.14
N ALA A 68 -7.55 -10.66 5.34
CA ALA A 68 -6.86 -9.98 6.43
C ALA A 68 -5.40 -9.72 6.10
N ASN A 69 -4.87 -8.63 6.67
CA ASN A 69 -3.43 -8.38 6.73
C ASN A 69 -3.02 -8.09 8.19
N PRO A 70 -1.77 -8.36 8.57
CA PRO A 70 -1.33 -8.22 9.97
C PRO A 70 -1.44 -6.78 10.49
N TYR A 71 -1.18 -5.78 9.65
CA TYR A 71 -1.23 -4.38 10.04
C TYR A 71 -2.66 -3.87 10.29
N SER A 72 -3.64 -4.29 9.49
CA SER A 72 -5.06 -4.04 9.78
C SER A 72 -5.49 -4.64 11.11
N THR A 73 -4.96 -5.82 11.46
CA THR A 73 -5.22 -6.47 12.75
C THR A 73 -4.61 -5.68 13.89
N GLU A 74 -3.37 -5.22 13.72
CA GLU A 74 -2.69 -4.35 14.68
C GLU A 74 -3.44 -3.03 14.88
N TRP A 75 -3.90 -2.38 13.81
CA TRP A 75 -4.69 -1.15 13.87
C TRP A 75 -5.99 -1.34 14.60
N ARG A 76 -6.73 -2.39 14.26
CA ARG A 76 -7.97 -2.74 14.96
C ARG A 76 -7.76 -2.85 16.47
N SER A 77 -6.67 -3.53 16.88
CA SER A 77 -6.30 -3.68 18.28
C SER A 77 -5.87 -2.35 18.91
N GLY A 78 -5.00 -1.59 18.24
CA GLY A 78 -4.47 -0.32 18.72
C GLY A 78 -5.56 0.74 18.91
N PHE A 79 -6.54 0.78 18.01
CA PHE A 79 -7.70 1.67 18.11
C PHE A 79 -8.79 1.17 19.06
N GLY A 80 -8.60 -0.01 19.70
CA GLY A 80 -9.54 -0.55 20.67
C GLY A 80 -10.91 -0.91 20.08
N LEU A 81 -10.96 -1.34 18.81
CA LEU A 81 -12.22 -1.62 18.13
C LEU A 81 -12.80 -2.97 18.56
N LEU A 82 -13.95 -2.92 19.22
CA LEU A 82 -14.61 -4.11 19.79
C LEU A 82 -15.54 -4.85 18.83
N GLY A 83 -15.91 -4.25 17.69
CA GLY A 83 -16.91 -4.80 16.77
C GLY A 83 -16.72 -4.37 15.32
N THR A 84 -17.61 -4.85 14.46
CA THR A 84 -17.74 -4.47 13.05
C THR A 84 -19.24 -4.48 12.68
N PRO A 85 -19.72 -3.61 11.78
CA PRO A 85 -18.96 -2.59 11.07
C PRO A 85 -18.66 -1.40 11.99
N MET A 86 -17.43 -0.90 11.92
CA MET A 86 -17.01 0.36 12.55
C MET A 86 -16.24 1.15 11.51
N GLY A 87 -16.28 2.48 11.58
CA GLY A 87 -15.44 3.34 10.76
C GLY A 87 -14.63 4.29 11.62
N ILE A 88 -13.47 4.70 11.11
CA ILE A 88 -12.66 5.77 11.67
C ILE A 88 -12.48 6.81 10.55
N VAL A 89 -12.97 8.02 10.79
CA VAL A 89 -12.88 9.12 9.81
C VAL A 89 -11.75 10.04 10.23
N GLY A 90 -10.72 10.16 9.38
CA GLY A 90 -9.54 11.01 9.61
C GLY A 90 -8.77 10.69 10.89
N ARG A 91 -8.94 9.49 11.49
CA ARG A 91 -8.41 9.12 12.81
C ARG A 91 -8.67 10.19 13.89
N SER A 92 -9.85 10.80 13.81
CA SER A 92 -10.29 11.89 14.68
C SER A 92 -11.69 11.62 15.22
N GLY A 93 -12.04 12.26 16.33
CA GLY A 93 -13.36 12.16 16.93
C GLY A 93 -13.63 13.23 17.99
N PRO A 94 -14.82 13.22 18.60
CA PRO A 94 -15.26 14.22 19.58
C PRO A 94 -14.37 14.25 20.83
N ALA A 95 -13.64 13.17 21.09
CA ALA A 95 -12.62 13.09 22.11
C ALA A 95 -11.44 12.24 21.61
N ALA A 96 -10.27 12.44 22.20
CA ALA A 96 -9.03 11.74 21.83
C ALA A 96 -9.13 10.21 21.97
N ASN A 97 -10.06 9.69 22.76
CA ASN A 97 -10.33 8.26 22.94
C ASN A 97 -11.66 7.80 22.31
N GLN A 98 -12.23 8.58 21.39
CA GLN A 98 -13.53 8.28 20.75
C GLN A 98 -13.49 8.51 19.23
N ILE A 99 -12.48 7.95 18.56
CA ILE A 99 -12.29 8.11 17.10
C ILE A 99 -13.17 7.16 16.27
N ALA A 100 -13.64 6.06 16.86
CA ALA A 100 -14.49 5.10 16.17
C ALA A 100 -15.93 5.62 16.06
N ALA A 101 -16.58 5.33 14.93
CA ALA A 101 -17.90 5.80 14.59
C ALA A 101 -18.73 4.68 13.93
N GLN A 102 -20.02 4.64 14.25
CA GLN A 102 -21.01 3.79 13.57
C GLN A 102 -21.36 4.37 12.19
N PRO A 103 -21.89 3.57 11.24
CA PRO A 103 -22.23 4.03 9.90
C PRO A 103 -23.07 5.32 9.85
N GLN A 104 -24.05 5.46 10.75
CA GLN A 104 -24.94 6.64 10.81
C GLN A 104 -24.23 7.93 11.25
N GLN A 105 -22.99 7.82 11.75
CA GLN A 105 -22.19 8.95 12.21
C GLN A 105 -21.13 9.38 11.18
N TRP A 106 -20.85 8.56 10.15
CA TRP A 106 -19.73 8.82 9.24
C TRP A 106 -19.87 10.12 8.48
N GLU A 107 -21.05 10.40 7.94
CA GLU A 107 -21.28 11.64 7.17
C GLU A 107 -20.97 12.90 7.99
N ALA A 108 -21.49 12.99 9.21
CA ALA A 108 -21.22 14.11 10.10
C ALA A 108 -19.71 14.26 10.37
N ARG A 109 -18.99 13.15 10.61
CA ARG A 109 -17.54 13.17 10.81
C ARG A 109 -16.76 13.54 9.55
N ILE A 110 -17.23 13.14 8.37
CA ILE A 110 -16.63 13.50 7.08
C ILE A 110 -16.75 15.01 6.88
N LEU A 111 -17.94 15.58 7.09
CA LEU A 111 -18.18 17.03 7.00
C LEU A 111 -17.36 17.82 8.03
N GLU A 112 -17.22 17.32 9.26
CA GLU A 112 -16.32 17.91 10.25
C GLU A 112 -14.87 17.94 9.75
N GLN A 113 -14.37 16.84 9.18
CA GLN A 113 -13.00 16.79 8.64
C GLN A 113 -12.82 17.66 7.39
N LEU A 114 -13.82 17.76 6.51
CA LEU A 114 -13.76 18.62 5.31
C LEU A 114 -13.74 20.12 5.64
N ASN A 115 -14.23 20.52 6.81
CA ASN A 115 -14.16 21.90 7.30
C ASN A 115 -12.81 22.26 7.94
N GLU A 116 -11.89 21.30 8.08
CA GLU A 116 -10.54 21.56 8.58
C GLU A 116 -9.61 22.06 7.46
N PRO A 117 -8.57 22.86 7.79
CA PRO A 117 -7.58 23.24 6.81
C PRO A 117 -6.82 22.02 6.26
N ALA A 118 -6.47 22.09 4.99
CA ALA A 118 -5.50 21.17 4.39
C ALA A 118 -4.09 21.55 4.85
N TYR A 119 -3.63 21.05 6.00
CA TYR A 119 -2.33 21.40 6.58
C TYR A 119 -1.13 21.07 5.67
N VAL A 120 -1.27 20.01 4.87
CA VAL A 120 -0.22 19.49 4.00
C VAL A 120 -0.82 19.14 2.65
N GLY A 121 -0.19 19.64 1.60
CA GLY A 121 -0.48 19.21 0.24
C GLY A 121 0.33 17.97 -0.13
N LEU A 122 -0.29 17.05 -0.87
CA LEU A 122 0.29 15.77 -1.26
C LEU A 122 0.30 15.65 -2.78
N GLU A 123 1.46 15.32 -3.33
CA GLU A 123 1.63 14.94 -4.72
C GLU A 123 2.30 13.57 -4.79
N LEU A 124 1.76 12.75 -5.69
CA LEU A 124 2.23 11.39 -5.93
C LEU A 124 2.62 11.29 -7.41
N GLN A 125 3.88 10.95 -7.64
CA GLN A 125 4.39 10.55 -8.95
C GLN A 125 4.94 9.13 -8.82
N GLY A 126 5.04 8.40 -9.93
CA GLY A 126 5.56 7.06 -9.87
C GLY A 126 5.40 6.29 -11.16
N SER A 127 5.89 5.05 -11.14
CA SER A 127 5.78 4.10 -12.23
C SER A 127 5.28 2.75 -11.73
N TYR A 128 4.46 2.09 -12.55
CA TYR A 128 4.05 0.71 -12.34
C TYR A 128 4.28 -0.10 -13.60
N ASN A 129 5.10 -1.14 -13.48
CA ASN A 129 5.36 -2.09 -14.56
C ASN A 129 4.48 -3.35 -14.38
N PRO A 130 3.49 -3.58 -15.26
CA PRO A 130 2.58 -4.71 -15.12
C PRO A 130 3.23 -6.09 -15.38
N PHE A 131 4.42 -6.13 -15.98
CA PHE A 131 5.15 -7.37 -16.27
C PHE A 131 6.10 -7.76 -15.14
N SER A 132 6.76 -6.80 -14.49
CA SER A 132 7.60 -7.08 -13.32
C SER A 132 6.84 -6.92 -12.01
N ARG A 133 5.63 -6.35 -12.02
CA ARG A 133 4.85 -5.97 -10.82
C ARG A 133 5.55 -4.97 -9.91
N ALA A 134 6.63 -4.34 -10.39
CA ALA A 134 7.34 -3.31 -9.66
C ALA A 134 6.53 -2.02 -9.67
N LEU A 135 6.33 -1.47 -8.49
CA LEU A 135 5.73 -0.17 -8.22
C LEU A 135 6.80 0.70 -7.54
N ALA A 136 7.09 1.85 -8.15
CA ALA A 136 7.95 2.87 -7.59
C ALA A 136 7.12 4.15 -7.41
N LEU A 137 7.17 4.75 -6.22
CA LEU A 137 6.39 5.94 -5.88
C LEU A 137 7.27 7.00 -5.25
N ASP A 138 7.24 8.20 -5.84
CA ASP A 138 7.83 9.41 -5.30
C ASP A 138 6.72 10.29 -4.72
N ILE A 139 6.73 10.42 -3.40
CA ILE A 139 5.75 11.23 -2.68
C ILE A 139 6.39 12.55 -2.33
N SER A 140 5.72 13.65 -2.67
CA SER A 140 6.10 15.00 -2.27
C SER A 140 5.02 15.62 -1.39
N CYS A 141 5.44 16.17 -0.26
CA CYS A 141 4.59 16.77 0.75
C CYS A 141 5.05 18.21 1.00
N ALA A 142 4.15 19.19 0.95
CA ALA A 142 4.47 20.56 1.38
C ALA A 142 3.41 21.10 2.31
N PHE A 143 3.84 21.62 3.46
CA PHE A 143 2.94 22.19 4.45
C PHE A 143 2.53 23.60 4.00
N THR A 144 1.23 23.85 3.92
CA THR A 144 0.63 25.14 3.57
C THR A 144 0.29 25.94 4.82
N GLU A 145 0.09 25.26 5.94
CA GLU A 145 -0.18 25.84 7.25
C GLU A 145 0.55 25.05 8.34
N ARG A 146 0.66 25.63 9.54
CA ARG A 146 1.28 24.96 10.68
C ARG A 146 0.39 23.79 11.13
N PRO A 147 0.87 22.53 11.10
CA PRO A 147 0.10 21.38 11.58
C PRO A 147 -0.01 21.39 13.12
N PRO A 148 -0.94 20.60 13.69
CA PRO A 148 -0.94 20.32 15.11
C PRO A 148 0.42 19.77 15.58
N ALA A 149 0.82 20.11 16.80
CA ALA A 149 2.09 19.65 17.36
C ALA A 149 2.09 18.12 17.55
N GLY A 150 3.21 17.48 17.21
CA GLY A 150 3.44 16.06 17.37
C GLY A 150 4.34 15.51 16.27
N GLU A 151 4.81 14.27 16.45
CA GLU A 151 5.53 13.55 15.40
C GLU A 151 4.59 13.32 14.22
N LEU A 152 5.09 13.54 13.00
CA LEU A 152 4.35 13.34 11.76
C LEU A 152 4.96 12.15 11.02
N ARG A 153 4.09 11.32 10.44
CA ARG A 153 4.51 10.16 9.65
C ARG A 153 3.79 10.11 8.32
N LEU A 154 4.52 9.65 7.32
CA LEU A 154 3.97 9.33 6.01
C LEU A 154 3.52 7.87 6.03
N ASN A 155 2.37 7.58 5.43
CA ASN A 155 1.83 6.25 5.37
C ASN A 155 1.44 5.93 3.92
N LEU A 156 1.63 4.68 3.52
CA LEU A 156 1.20 4.13 2.24
C LEU A 156 0.40 2.85 2.50
N MET A 157 -0.84 2.81 2.00
CA MET A 157 -1.62 1.59 1.89
C MET A 157 -1.73 1.16 0.43
N VAL A 158 -1.76 -0.16 0.20
CA VAL A 158 -2.15 -0.74 -1.07
C VAL A 158 -3.51 -1.40 -0.90
N THR A 159 -4.50 -0.96 -1.69
CA THR A 159 -5.86 -1.51 -1.66
C THR A 159 -6.19 -2.23 -2.95
N GLU A 160 -7.05 -3.24 -2.87
CA GLU A 160 -7.55 -4.00 -4.01
C GLU A 160 -9.07 -3.97 -4.01
N ASP A 161 -9.62 -3.61 -5.16
CA ASP A 161 -11.05 -3.53 -5.36
C ASP A 161 -11.62 -4.85 -5.94
N SER A 162 -12.88 -5.15 -5.63
CA SER A 162 -13.58 -6.36 -6.07
C SER A 162 -12.77 -7.66 -5.93
N VAL A 163 -12.26 -7.92 -4.72
CA VAL A 163 -11.66 -9.21 -4.35
C VAL A 163 -12.78 -10.24 -4.24
N ILE A 164 -12.80 -11.21 -5.15
CA ILE A 164 -13.86 -12.21 -5.26
C ILE A 164 -13.25 -13.60 -5.08
N HIS A 165 -13.71 -14.31 -4.06
CA HIS A 165 -13.43 -15.72 -3.84
C HIS A 165 -14.67 -16.36 -3.19
N ALA A 166 -14.81 -17.66 -3.32
CA ALA A 166 -15.84 -18.42 -2.61
C ALA A 166 -15.23 -19.22 -1.47
N GLY A 167 -15.99 -19.42 -0.40
CA GLY A 167 -15.61 -20.24 0.73
C GLY A 167 -15.26 -19.43 1.98
N TYR A 168 -14.77 -20.18 2.98
CA TYR A 168 -14.51 -19.67 4.31
C TYR A 168 -13.57 -18.45 4.29
N GLY A 169 -13.97 -17.38 4.98
CA GLY A 169 -13.23 -16.12 5.05
C GLY A 169 -13.50 -15.15 3.89
N PHE A 170 -14.35 -15.53 2.92
CA PHE A 170 -14.76 -14.67 1.79
C PHE A 170 -16.27 -14.61 1.60
N ASP A 171 -16.99 -15.70 1.87
CA ASP A 171 -18.45 -15.71 1.82
C ASP A 171 -19.01 -14.73 2.86
N GLN A 172 -19.79 -13.77 2.38
CA GLN A 172 -20.17 -12.60 3.18
C GLN A 172 -21.52 -12.84 3.87
N SER A 173 -21.54 -12.92 5.19
CA SER A 173 -22.77 -12.87 6.00
C SER A 173 -23.61 -11.64 5.63
N ASN A 174 -24.93 -11.81 5.61
CA ASN A 174 -25.92 -10.83 5.16
C ASN A 174 -27.22 -10.92 5.97
N TYR A 175 -27.44 -9.96 6.89
CA TYR A 175 -28.69 -9.86 7.66
C TYR A 175 -29.89 -9.34 6.87
N PHE A 176 -29.69 -8.92 5.63
CA PHE A 176 -30.70 -8.26 4.81
C PHE A 176 -31.28 -9.17 3.72
N ASN A 177 -30.93 -10.47 3.72
CA ASN A 177 -31.40 -11.43 2.73
C ASN A 177 -32.93 -11.53 2.65
N GLU A 178 -33.64 -11.33 3.77
CA GLU A 178 -35.11 -11.43 3.87
C GLU A 178 -35.81 -10.07 3.95
N VAL A 179 -35.07 -8.95 3.81
CA VAL A 179 -35.64 -7.60 3.88
C VAL A 179 -36.06 -7.15 2.47
N GLU A 180 -37.33 -7.35 2.13
CA GLU A 180 -37.88 -6.97 0.83
C GLU A 180 -37.60 -5.50 0.51
N GLY A 181 -37.15 -5.23 -0.73
CA GLY A 181 -36.79 -3.88 -1.19
C GLY A 181 -35.39 -3.41 -0.80
N HIS A 182 -34.65 -4.14 0.05
CA HIS A 182 -33.25 -3.82 0.34
C HIS A 182 -32.34 -4.25 -0.82
N PRO A 183 -31.27 -3.50 -1.17
CA PRO A 183 -30.31 -3.90 -2.21
C PRO A 183 -29.60 -5.25 -2.02
N LEU A 184 -29.75 -5.85 -0.84
CA LEU A 184 -29.12 -7.12 -0.44
C LEU A 184 -30.14 -8.27 -0.29
N PHE A 185 -31.41 -7.99 -0.61
CA PHE A 185 -32.50 -8.95 -0.58
C PHE A 185 -32.24 -10.09 -1.58
N GLY A 186 -32.44 -11.33 -1.15
CA GLY A 186 -32.32 -12.51 -2.00
C GLY A 186 -30.90 -12.85 -2.48
N LEU A 187 -29.86 -12.16 -2.01
CA LEU A 187 -28.46 -12.42 -2.39
C LEU A 187 -27.81 -13.61 -1.64
N GLY A 188 -28.49 -14.15 -0.64
CA GLY A 188 -28.02 -15.28 0.17
C GLY A 188 -27.59 -14.87 1.58
N GLN A 189 -27.45 -15.89 2.44
CA GLN A 189 -26.94 -15.83 3.81
C GLN A 189 -26.11 -17.12 4.05
N PRO A 190 -24.78 -17.08 3.82
CA PRO A 190 -23.99 -15.96 3.31
C PRO A 190 -24.21 -15.67 1.81
N ILE A 191 -23.76 -14.50 1.35
CA ILE A 191 -23.60 -14.14 -0.06
C ILE A 191 -22.30 -14.78 -0.57
N TYR A 192 -22.41 -15.72 -1.50
CA TYR A 192 -21.27 -16.34 -2.17
C TYR A 192 -20.69 -15.41 -3.25
N PHE A 193 -19.38 -15.50 -3.48
CA PHE A 193 -18.67 -14.67 -4.47
C PHE A 193 -18.92 -13.16 -4.30
N TYR A 194 -19.08 -12.71 -3.05
CA TYR A 194 -19.28 -11.30 -2.75
C TYR A 194 -18.05 -10.48 -3.18
N PRO A 195 -18.23 -9.41 -3.98
CA PRO A 195 -17.13 -8.53 -4.35
C PRO A 195 -16.75 -7.66 -3.15
N HIS A 196 -15.63 -7.98 -2.50
CA HIS A 196 -15.10 -7.15 -1.44
C HIS A 196 -14.34 -5.97 -2.06
N HIS A 197 -14.84 -4.77 -1.81
CA HIS A 197 -14.32 -3.52 -2.36
C HIS A 197 -13.32 -2.86 -1.41
N HIS A 198 -12.44 -2.00 -1.94
CA HIS A 198 -11.49 -1.19 -1.13
C HIS A 198 -10.65 -1.97 -0.11
N VAL A 199 -10.39 -3.25 -0.34
CA VAL A 199 -9.72 -4.15 0.62
C VAL A 199 -8.29 -3.68 0.85
N VAL A 200 -7.93 -3.33 2.08
CA VAL A 200 -6.54 -3.01 2.41
C VAL A 200 -5.72 -4.30 2.41
N ARG A 201 -4.79 -4.40 1.46
CA ARG A 201 -3.96 -5.58 1.25
C ARG A 201 -2.59 -5.46 1.92
N GLU A 202 -2.02 -4.25 1.93
CA GLU A 202 -0.71 -3.97 2.52
C GLU A 202 -0.66 -2.56 3.12
N ILE A 203 0.19 -2.38 4.12
CA ILE A 203 0.57 -1.10 4.71
C ILE A 203 2.12 -1.05 4.75
N ALA A 204 2.71 -0.15 3.97
CA ALA A 204 4.17 -0.10 3.81
C ALA A 204 4.87 0.43 5.06
N ASP A 205 6.13 0.01 5.24
CA ASP A 205 7.04 0.42 6.32
C ASP A 205 6.53 0.18 7.75
N GLY A 206 5.56 -0.73 7.89
CA GLY A 206 4.99 -1.15 9.17
C GLY A 206 3.70 -0.43 9.53
N ALA A 207 3.06 -0.87 10.62
CA ALA A 207 1.71 -0.44 10.96
C ALA A 207 1.58 1.09 11.08
N TRP A 208 2.58 1.81 11.58
CA TRP A 208 2.34 3.21 11.97
C TRP A 208 3.06 4.24 11.12
N GLY A 209 3.38 3.86 9.88
CA GLY A 209 3.97 4.74 8.88
C GLY A 209 5.47 4.97 9.07
N THR A 210 6.06 5.57 8.04
CA THR A 210 7.49 5.85 7.92
C THR A 210 7.87 7.05 8.81
N PRO A 211 8.76 6.87 9.80
CA PRO A 211 9.28 7.96 10.61
C PRO A 211 10.30 8.81 9.82
N ASP A 212 10.72 9.92 10.41
CA ASP A 212 11.85 10.75 9.94
C ASP A 212 11.71 11.37 8.53
N VAL A 213 10.52 11.31 7.92
CA VAL A 213 10.20 12.04 6.68
C VAL A 213 10.05 13.55 6.95
N PHE A 214 9.57 13.89 8.14
CA PHE A 214 9.28 15.26 8.55
C PHE A 214 10.02 15.59 9.86
N PRO A 215 10.52 16.82 10.05
CA PRO A 215 10.90 17.29 11.37
C PRO A 215 9.65 17.49 12.24
N GLU A 216 9.83 17.57 13.56
CA GLU A 216 8.74 17.82 14.53
C GLU A 216 7.95 19.10 14.23
N LEU A 217 8.62 20.10 13.64
CA LEU A 217 8.03 21.35 13.19
C LEU A 217 8.39 21.58 11.71
N PRO A 218 7.55 21.14 10.76
CA PRO A 218 7.83 21.36 9.35
C PRO A 218 7.72 22.84 8.97
N GLU A 219 8.69 23.30 8.17
CA GLU A 219 8.65 24.62 7.55
C GLU A 219 7.54 24.74 6.49
N ILE A 220 6.78 25.82 6.54
CA ILE A 220 5.72 26.10 5.56
C ILE A 220 6.36 26.38 4.19
N GLY A 221 5.83 25.76 3.15
CA GLY A 221 6.32 25.88 1.77
C GLY A 221 7.54 25.02 1.44
N GLN A 222 8.20 24.41 2.43
CA GLN A 222 9.24 23.42 2.17
C GLN A 222 8.63 22.12 1.67
N VAL A 223 9.25 21.53 0.64
CA VAL A 223 8.90 20.21 0.11
C VAL A 223 9.72 19.14 0.84
N TYR A 224 9.03 18.14 1.37
CA TYR A 224 9.57 16.91 1.93
C TYR A 224 9.22 15.77 0.99
N SER A 225 10.18 14.92 0.67
CA SER A 225 9.98 13.83 -0.28
C SER A 225 10.37 12.48 0.30
N HIS A 226 9.67 11.43 -0.11
CA HIS A 226 9.97 10.06 0.25
C HIS A 226 9.70 9.12 -0.91
N HIS A 227 10.53 8.09 -1.06
CA HIS A 227 10.43 7.09 -2.12
C HIS A 227 10.00 5.75 -1.55
N TYR A 228 8.98 5.13 -2.16
CA TYR A 228 8.58 3.76 -1.85
C TYR A 228 8.82 2.84 -3.05
N ASP A 229 9.44 1.70 -2.77
CA ASP A 229 9.49 0.56 -3.68
C ASP A 229 8.56 -0.55 -3.16
N TYR A 230 7.67 -1.04 -4.02
CA TYR A 230 6.78 -2.14 -3.68
C TYR A 230 6.64 -3.14 -4.83
N PHE A 231 6.50 -4.41 -4.49
CA PHE A 231 6.23 -5.47 -5.46
C PHE A 231 4.79 -5.94 -5.29
N VAL A 232 3.95 -5.70 -6.29
CA VAL A 232 2.54 -6.10 -6.27
C VAL A 232 2.41 -7.62 -6.43
N PRO A 233 1.87 -8.36 -5.44
CA PRO A 233 1.77 -9.81 -5.53
C PRO A 233 0.99 -10.28 -6.77
N TRP A 234 1.46 -11.37 -7.39
CA TRP A 234 0.92 -11.89 -8.64
C TRP A 234 -0.53 -12.35 -8.57
N ASN A 235 -0.99 -12.74 -7.38
CA ASN A 235 -2.36 -13.19 -7.14
C ASN A 235 -3.35 -12.04 -6.92
N TRP A 236 -2.93 -10.78 -7.02
CA TRP A 236 -3.81 -9.60 -6.94
C TRP A 236 -4.15 -9.10 -8.35
N ASP A 237 -5.35 -8.58 -8.55
CA ASP A 237 -5.74 -7.99 -9.83
C ASP A 237 -5.20 -6.56 -9.94
N GLN A 238 -4.05 -6.40 -10.60
CA GLN A 238 -3.39 -5.10 -10.79
C GLN A 238 -4.27 -4.01 -11.41
N LYS A 239 -5.35 -4.36 -12.13
CA LYS A 239 -6.27 -3.39 -12.71
C LYS A 239 -7.20 -2.78 -11.67
N LYS A 240 -7.29 -3.40 -10.49
CA LYS A 240 -8.17 -3.04 -9.39
C LYS A 240 -7.41 -2.53 -8.17
N ILE A 241 -6.11 -2.27 -8.30
CA ILE A 241 -5.30 -1.78 -7.20
C ILE A 241 -5.26 -0.26 -7.20
N LYS A 242 -5.37 0.31 -6.00
CA LYS A 242 -5.04 1.71 -5.70
C LYS A 242 -3.96 1.77 -4.63
N VAL A 243 -3.19 2.84 -4.65
CA VAL A 243 -2.38 3.26 -3.52
C VAL A 243 -3.03 4.44 -2.82
N ILE A 244 -3.01 4.42 -1.50
CA ILE A 244 -3.52 5.50 -0.65
C ILE A 244 -2.35 6.01 0.18
N VAL A 245 -2.02 7.28 0.02
CA VAL A 245 -0.93 7.93 0.73
C VAL A 245 -1.49 9.02 1.63
N PHE A 246 -1.08 9.02 2.89
CA PHE A 246 -1.58 10.01 3.85
C PHE A 246 -0.52 10.39 4.88
N VAL A 247 -0.62 11.61 5.38
CA VAL A 247 0.20 12.11 6.49
C VAL A 247 -0.65 12.07 7.75
N SER A 248 -0.10 11.52 8.82
CA SER A 248 -0.77 11.46 10.11
C SER A 248 0.14 11.91 11.24
N LEU A 249 -0.46 12.37 12.34
CA LEU A 249 0.22 12.42 13.63
C LEU A 249 0.61 11.00 14.07
N TYR A 250 1.64 10.93 14.89
CA TYR A 250 2.07 9.73 15.60
C TYR A 250 2.13 10.01 17.10
N SER A 251 1.75 8.99 17.87
CA SER A 251 1.86 8.97 19.32
C SER A 251 2.23 7.55 19.73
N GLU A 252 3.36 7.40 20.41
CA GLU A 252 3.83 6.13 20.96
C GLU A 252 2.87 5.61 22.04
N ASN A 253 2.37 6.53 22.88
CA ASN A 253 1.62 6.20 24.09
C ASN A 253 0.12 5.99 23.86
N ASN A 254 -0.42 6.54 22.77
CA ASN A 254 -1.86 6.46 22.49
C ASN A 254 -2.13 6.34 20.99
N PRO A 255 -2.41 5.13 20.48
CA PRO A 255 -2.73 4.92 19.07
C PRO A 255 -3.93 5.73 18.57
N MET A 256 -4.82 6.18 19.45
CA MET A 256 -5.97 7.00 19.09
C MET A 256 -5.62 8.47 18.81
N GLN A 257 -4.39 8.89 19.10
CA GLN A 257 -3.87 10.24 18.80
C GLN A 257 -3.01 10.24 17.53
N ARG A 258 -3.55 9.69 16.44
CA ARG A 258 -2.85 9.53 15.16
C ARG A 258 -3.64 10.13 13.99
N LYS A 259 -4.17 11.33 14.21
CA LYS A 259 -5.04 12.06 13.27
C LYS A 259 -4.42 12.15 11.87
N VAL A 260 -5.23 11.89 10.84
CA VAL A 260 -4.85 12.07 9.44
C VAL A 260 -5.01 13.53 9.07
N LEU A 261 -3.93 14.14 8.54
CA LEU A 261 -3.92 15.55 8.14
C LEU A 261 -4.42 15.74 6.72
N ASN A 262 -3.98 14.90 5.79
CA ASN A 262 -4.48 14.85 4.42
C ASN A 262 -4.21 13.48 3.80
N VAL A 263 -4.91 13.16 2.72
CA VAL A 263 -4.81 11.88 1.99
C VAL A 263 -4.90 12.11 0.49
N ILE A 264 -4.21 11.30 -0.30
CA ILE A 264 -4.39 11.19 -1.75
C ILE A 264 -4.47 9.71 -2.13
N GLU A 265 -5.25 9.38 -3.17
CA GLU A 265 -5.27 8.05 -3.75
C GLU A 265 -4.91 8.10 -5.24
N GLN A 266 -4.26 7.04 -5.72
CA GLN A 266 -3.93 6.89 -7.14
C GLN A 266 -4.14 5.42 -7.57
N PRO A 267 -4.93 5.16 -8.62
CA PRO A 267 -5.04 3.81 -9.20
C PRO A 267 -3.75 3.45 -9.95
N LEU A 268 -3.29 2.19 -9.84
CA LEU A 268 -2.10 1.73 -10.58
C LEU A 268 -2.21 1.91 -12.10
N PRO A 269 -3.38 1.71 -12.75
CA PRO A 269 -3.56 2.06 -14.16
C PRO A 269 -3.15 3.50 -14.51
N GLY A 270 -3.25 4.45 -13.57
CA GLY A 270 -2.80 5.83 -13.75
C GLY A 270 -1.29 6.04 -13.60
N LEU A 271 -0.53 5.00 -13.27
CA LEU A 271 0.93 4.99 -13.09
C LEU A 271 1.62 4.08 -14.11
N LEU A 272 0.90 3.55 -15.09
CA LEU A 272 1.43 2.58 -16.04
C LEU A 272 2.60 3.14 -16.84
N THR A 273 3.75 2.49 -16.72
CA THR A 273 4.84 2.66 -17.67
C THR A 273 4.79 1.50 -18.67
N THR A 274 4.49 1.82 -19.93
CA THR A 274 4.51 0.86 -21.04
C THR A 274 5.93 0.60 -21.56
N ALA A 275 6.90 1.37 -21.06
CA ALA A 275 8.30 1.12 -21.30
C ALA A 275 8.74 -0.09 -20.46
N ALA A 276 9.31 -1.10 -21.12
CA ALA A 276 10.23 -2.00 -20.43
C ALA A 276 11.35 -1.12 -19.88
N GLU A 277 11.32 -0.83 -18.58
CA GLU A 277 12.32 0.03 -17.96
C GLU A 277 13.71 -0.59 -18.20
N SER A 278 14.56 0.20 -18.87
CA SER A 278 16.00 0.01 -18.80
C SER A 278 16.41 0.22 -17.33
N PRO A 279 17.13 -0.72 -16.70
CA PRO A 279 17.35 -0.72 -15.26
C PRO A 279 18.43 0.28 -14.90
N ALA A 280 18.06 1.49 -14.46
CA ALA A 280 19.05 2.51 -14.09
C ALA A 280 19.12 2.81 -12.58
N SER A 281 18.15 2.38 -11.76
CA SER A 281 18.22 2.54 -10.28
C SER A 281 18.30 1.22 -9.51
N ASP A 282 17.84 0.10 -10.08
CA ASP A 282 17.83 -1.22 -9.43
C ASP A 282 19.04 -2.10 -9.83
N SER A 283 20.04 -1.51 -10.49
CA SER A 283 21.13 -2.26 -11.13
C SER A 283 22.15 -2.85 -10.17
N GLN A 284 22.02 -2.67 -8.86
CA GLN A 284 23.01 -3.16 -7.89
C GLN A 284 22.55 -4.31 -7.01
N THR A 285 21.28 -4.71 -7.01
CA THR A 285 20.76 -5.68 -6.03
C THR A 285 20.25 -6.96 -6.70
N LEU A 286 20.73 -8.12 -6.22
CA LEU A 286 20.28 -9.43 -6.64
C LEU A 286 18.91 -9.70 -6.05
N ARG A 287 17.91 -9.93 -6.90
CA ARG A 287 16.55 -10.36 -6.52
C ARG A 287 16.20 -11.68 -7.20
N VAL A 288 15.34 -12.48 -6.57
CA VAL A 288 14.91 -13.80 -7.08
C VAL A 288 13.39 -13.92 -6.98
N PHE A 289 12.73 -14.33 -8.07
CA PHE A 289 11.27 -14.46 -8.11
C PHE A 289 10.83 -15.44 -9.22
N PRO A 290 9.69 -16.13 -9.09
CA PRO A 290 8.89 -16.24 -7.88
C PRO A 290 9.64 -17.04 -6.80
N ASN A 291 9.25 -16.87 -5.54
CA ASN A 291 9.71 -17.69 -4.42
C ASN A 291 8.47 -18.04 -3.56
N PRO A 292 7.98 -19.29 -3.56
CA PRO A 292 8.57 -20.47 -4.22
C PRO A 292 8.51 -20.45 -5.75
N ALA A 293 9.49 -21.08 -6.41
CA ALA A 293 9.54 -21.28 -7.86
C ALA A 293 9.22 -22.74 -8.22
N THR A 294 8.57 -22.99 -9.36
CA THR A 294 8.21 -24.33 -9.83
C THR A 294 9.10 -24.76 -11.00
N GLU A 295 8.99 -24.06 -12.13
CA GLU A 295 9.71 -24.41 -13.37
C GLU A 295 10.71 -23.35 -13.79
N GLN A 296 10.39 -22.08 -13.53
CA GLN A 296 11.19 -20.94 -13.96
C GLN A 296 11.50 -20.07 -12.76
N LEU A 297 12.77 -19.67 -12.65
CA LEU A 297 13.27 -18.71 -11.67
C LEU A 297 13.81 -17.51 -12.41
N HIS A 298 13.23 -16.34 -12.16
CA HIS A 298 13.72 -15.06 -12.63
C HIS A 298 14.67 -14.45 -11.60
N LEU A 299 15.74 -13.86 -12.11
CA LEU A 299 16.74 -13.15 -11.34
C LEU A 299 16.84 -11.72 -11.84
N THR A 300 16.82 -10.74 -10.94
CA THR A 300 17.36 -9.41 -11.25
C THR A 300 18.86 -9.48 -11.00
N VAL A 301 19.66 -9.57 -12.06
CA VAL A 301 21.12 -9.70 -11.97
C VAL A 301 21.75 -8.30 -11.87
N PRO A 302 22.56 -8.03 -10.82
CA PRO A 302 23.26 -6.75 -10.71
C PRO A 302 24.24 -6.49 -11.87
N GLU A 303 24.49 -5.22 -12.15
CA GLU A 303 25.62 -4.76 -12.94
C GLU A 303 26.94 -5.29 -12.38
N TYR A 304 27.88 -5.52 -13.29
CA TYR A 304 29.20 -6.06 -12.97
C TYR A 304 29.18 -7.40 -12.22
N THR A 305 28.10 -8.18 -12.34
CA THR A 305 28.06 -9.58 -11.89
C THR A 305 28.97 -10.43 -12.78
N ARG A 306 29.94 -11.09 -12.17
CA ARG A 306 30.88 -12.00 -12.82
C ARG A 306 30.28 -13.39 -12.99
N LEU A 307 29.57 -13.85 -11.97
CA LEU A 307 29.08 -15.22 -11.86
C LEU A 307 27.81 -15.26 -11.02
N VAL A 308 26.84 -16.04 -11.48
CA VAL A 308 25.65 -16.43 -10.71
C VAL A 308 25.64 -17.93 -10.53
N GLU A 309 25.46 -18.37 -9.28
CA GLU A 309 25.41 -19.77 -8.89
C GLU A 309 24.12 -20.08 -8.11
N LEU A 310 23.53 -21.27 -8.33
CA LEU A 310 22.58 -21.85 -7.38
C LEU A 310 23.28 -22.94 -6.58
N HIS A 311 23.12 -22.88 -5.26
CA HIS A 311 23.64 -23.88 -4.33
C HIS A 311 22.50 -24.61 -3.62
N THR A 312 22.71 -25.90 -3.36
CA THR A 312 21.94 -26.63 -2.35
C THR A 312 22.29 -26.12 -0.93
N PRO A 313 21.52 -26.47 0.11
CA PRO A 313 21.84 -26.09 1.50
C PRO A 313 23.15 -26.70 1.99
N SER A 314 23.61 -27.80 1.37
CA SER A 314 24.91 -28.41 1.61
C SER A 314 26.07 -27.72 0.88
N GLY A 315 25.82 -26.63 0.14
CA GLY A 315 26.81 -25.84 -0.59
C GLY A 315 27.15 -26.37 -1.99
N ARG A 316 26.54 -27.47 -2.44
CA ARG A 316 26.78 -28.03 -3.78
C ARG A 316 26.19 -27.12 -4.85
N VAL A 317 27.01 -26.71 -5.81
CA VAL A 317 26.59 -25.93 -6.99
C VAL A 317 25.75 -26.82 -7.92
N VAL A 318 24.56 -26.36 -8.29
CA VAL A 318 23.64 -27.02 -9.25
C VAL A 318 23.41 -26.20 -10.52
N TYR A 319 23.78 -24.92 -10.49
CA TYR A 319 23.78 -24.01 -11.64
C TYR A 319 24.94 -23.03 -11.47
N SER A 320 25.66 -22.71 -12.55
CA SER A 320 26.76 -21.73 -12.53
C SER A 320 26.95 -21.13 -13.91
N HIS A 321 26.56 -19.86 -14.10
CA HIS A 321 26.71 -19.15 -15.36
C HIS A 321 27.06 -17.67 -15.15
N ALA A 322 27.80 -17.10 -16.09
CA ALA A 322 27.92 -15.66 -16.22
C ALA A 322 26.64 -15.14 -16.90
N LEU A 323 25.89 -14.30 -16.21
CA LEU A 323 24.62 -13.75 -16.67
C LEU A 323 24.77 -12.26 -16.94
N SER A 324 24.13 -11.78 -18.01
CA SER A 324 24.05 -10.36 -18.30
C SER A 324 23.27 -9.64 -17.21
N PRO A 325 23.62 -8.38 -16.86
CA PRO A 325 22.83 -7.57 -15.94
C PRO A 325 21.36 -7.44 -16.38
N GLY A 326 20.47 -7.20 -15.41
CA GLY A 326 19.02 -7.09 -15.62
C GLY A 326 18.28 -8.40 -15.38
N ILE A 327 17.03 -8.50 -15.88
CA ILE A 327 16.19 -9.67 -15.64
C ILE A 327 16.67 -10.85 -16.49
N GLN A 328 17.00 -11.95 -15.82
CA GLN A 328 17.44 -13.21 -16.43
C GLN A 328 16.52 -14.34 -15.97
N GLN A 329 16.35 -15.36 -16.81
CA GLN A 329 15.50 -16.50 -16.50
C GLN A 329 16.34 -17.77 -16.45
N ILE A 330 16.09 -18.59 -15.43
CA ILE A 330 16.73 -19.89 -15.21
C ILE A 330 15.64 -20.95 -15.16
N ASP A 331 15.80 -21.99 -15.96
CA ASP A 331 15.00 -23.21 -15.85
C ASP A 331 15.43 -24.01 -14.61
N VAL A 332 14.51 -24.17 -13.68
CA VAL A 332 14.67 -24.91 -12.42
C VAL A 332 13.79 -26.16 -12.37
N SER A 333 13.07 -26.48 -13.45
CA SER A 333 12.15 -27.62 -13.52
C SER A 333 12.81 -28.98 -13.28
N GLY A 334 14.12 -29.09 -13.55
CA GLY A 334 14.93 -30.28 -13.28
C GLY A 334 15.48 -30.38 -11.86
N LEU A 335 15.26 -29.38 -11.00
CA LEU A 335 15.75 -29.37 -9.63
C LEU A 335 14.73 -30.04 -8.68
N ALA A 336 15.24 -30.76 -7.68
CA ALA A 336 14.40 -31.33 -6.65
C ALA A 336 13.74 -30.22 -5.80
N GLY A 337 12.55 -30.49 -5.28
CA GLY A 337 11.90 -29.57 -4.35
C GLY A 337 12.75 -29.36 -3.08
N GLY A 338 12.95 -28.11 -2.68
CA GLY A 338 13.74 -27.77 -1.50
C GLY A 338 14.25 -26.32 -1.47
N LEU A 339 15.02 -25.99 -0.44
CA LEU A 339 15.69 -24.70 -0.29
C LEU A 339 16.96 -24.65 -1.16
N TYR A 340 17.17 -23.53 -1.84
CA TYR A 340 18.37 -23.21 -2.60
C TYR A 340 18.85 -21.79 -2.25
N LEU A 341 20.14 -21.54 -2.50
CA LEU A 341 20.77 -20.24 -2.36
C LEU A 341 21.23 -19.77 -3.73
N VAL A 342 20.72 -18.63 -4.19
CA VAL A 342 21.22 -17.93 -5.38
C VAL A 342 22.32 -16.98 -4.93
N ARG A 343 23.52 -17.15 -5.46
CA ARG A 343 24.70 -16.35 -5.14
C ARG A 343 25.15 -15.59 -6.38
N ALA A 344 25.33 -14.28 -6.27
CA ALA A 344 25.93 -13.45 -7.32
C ALA A 344 27.25 -12.83 -6.85
N GLU A 345 28.32 -13.05 -7.61
CA GLU A 345 29.61 -12.38 -7.41
C GLU A 345 29.63 -11.07 -8.19
N THR A 346 29.56 -9.93 -7.51
CA THR A 346 29.70 -8.60 -8.12
C THR A 346 31.08 -8.02 -7.86
N ARG A 347 31.42 -6.88 -8.49
CA ARG A 347 32.65 -6.14 -8.17
C ARG A 347 32.67 -5.59 -6.73
N THR A 348 31.51 -5.33 -6.14
CA THR A 348 31.37 -4.71 -4.82
C THR A 348 31.21 -5.73 -3.70
N GLY A 349 31.01 -7.00 -4.01
CA GLY A 349 30.93 -8.08 -3.02
C GLY A 349 30.16 -9.29 -3.54
N VAL A 350 29.72 -10.12 -2.60
CA VAL A 350 28.88 -11.28 -2.89
C VAL A 350 27.49 -11.01 -2.36
N GLN A 351 26.47 -11.23 -3.18
CA GLN A 351 25.07 -11.15 -2.78
C GLN A 351 24.45 -12.53 -2.79
N VAL A 352 23.58 -12.80 -1.83
CA VAL A 352 22.94 -14.11 -1.66
C VAL A 352 21.46 -13.93 -1.40
N GLN A 353 20.64 -14.67 -2.14
CA GLN A 353 19.19 -14.75 -1.96
C GLN A 353 18.75 -16.20 -1.72
N LYS A 354 17.74 -16.38 -0.88
CA LYS A 354 17.12 -17.68 -0.63
C LYS A 354 15.97 -17.90 -1.59
N VAL A 355 15.86 -19.09 -2.17
CA VAL A 355 14.72 -19.49 -3.00
C VAL A 355 14.26 -20.90 -2.63
N ILE A 356 12.95 -21.09 -2.57
CA ILE A 356 12.33 -22.41 -2.40
C ILE A 356 11.93 -22.89 -3.80
N ILE A 357 12.41 -24.05 -4.20
CA ILE A 357 11.93 -24.74 -5.41
C ILE A 357 10.86 -25.74 -4.97
N GLN A 358 9.70 -25.72 -5.63
CA GLN A 358 8.66 -26.72 -5.46
C GLN A 358 8.89 -27.83 -6.47
N GLY A 359 9.16 -29.04 -5.97
CA GLY A 359 9.18 -30.23 -6.80
C GLY A 359 7.79 -30.50 -7.34
N ARG A 360 7.71 -31.06 -8.55
CA ARG A 360 6.46 -31.59 -9.09
C ARG A 360 5.93 -32.76 -8.26
#